data_AF-A0A8X7BIL8-F1
#
_entry.id   AF-A0A8X7BIL8-F1
#
_cell.length_a   1.000
_cell.length_b   1.000
_cell.length_c   1.000
_cell.angle_alpha   90.00
_cell.angle_beta   90.00
_cell.angle_gamma   90.00
#
_symmetry.space_group_name_H-M   'P 1'
#
loop_
_entity.id
_entity.type
_entity.pdbx_description
1 polymer ?
#
loop_
_entity_poly.entity_id
_entity_poly.type
_entity_poly.pdbx_seq_one_letter_code
_entity_poly.pdbx_strand_id
1 'polypeptide(L)'
;MAQRKHLNDFLRGRIIGRLEYGRTHLEVSEVLGIAQSVISRFWQRFHDDGNVSRCYSTCRPRVTTPNEDRYLAVTAKRNRRSTASDLSLQLPSRFSLQSDSRRTSIWRAPGTRYHQENTIERHRYEGAGWLVWGGIILGSRTDLHVQSVTMTGHIYRDVILEQHVRLFRGAMGAEFLFMDDNARPHHANIVD
;
A
#
# COMPACT_ATOMS: atom_id res chain seq x y z
N MET A 1 -33.22 -25.55 -7.66
CA MET A 1 -32.07 -24.65 -7.41
C MET A 1 -31.74 -23.91 -8.70
N ALA A 2 -31.84 -22.57 -8.72
CA ALA A 2 -31.55 -21.78 -9.93
C ALA A 2 -30.04 -21.63 -10.11
N GLN A 3 -29.49 -22.18 -11.20
CA GLN A 3 -28.07 -22.04 -11.55
C GLN A 3 -27.76 -20.56 -11.83
N ARG A 4 -26.83 -19.97 -11.08
CA ARG A 4 -26.29 -18.64 -11.40
C ARG A 4 -25.42 -18.75 -12.66
N LYS A 5 -25.98 -18.42 -13.82
CA LYS A 5 -25.19 -18.34 -15.07
C LYS A 5 -24.38 -17.05 -15.07
N HIS A 6 -23.06 -17.17 -15.21
CA HIS A 6 -22.15 -16.04 -15.34
C HIS A 6 -22.31 -15.39 -16.72
N LEU A 7 -22.47 -14.07 -16.77
CA LEU A 7 -22.54 -13.32 -18.02
C LEU A 7 -21.13 -13.15 -18.60
N ASN A 8 -20.80 -13.99 -19.58
CA ASN A 8 -19.58 -13.97 -20.41
C ASN A 8 -19.46 -12.64 -21.19
N ASP A 9 -18.25 -12.14 -21.38
CA ASP A 9 -17.94 -10.93 -22.16
C ASP A 9 -18.47 -10.98 -23.62
N PHE A 10 -18.50 -12.16 -24.27
CA PHE A 10 -19.15 -12.37 -25.56
C PHE A 10 -20.67 -12.11 -25.52
N LEU A 11 -21.35 -12.57 -24.47
CA LEU A 11 -22.78 -12.29 -24.28
C LEU A 11 -23.01 -10.81 -23.98
N ARG A 12 -22.10 -10.16 -23.25
CA ARG A 12 -22.14 -8.71 -22.99
C ARG A 12 -21.99 -7.90 -24.28
N GLY A 13 -21.06 -8.27 -25.15
CA GLY A 13 -20.90 -7.64 -26.47
C GLY A 13 -22.15 -7.78 -27.34
N ARG A 14 -22.78 -8.96 -27.35
CA ARG A 14 -24.06 -9.18 -28.06
C ARG A 14 -25.22 -8.37 -27.49
N ILE A 15 -25.25 -8.16 -26.17
CA ILE A 15 -26.24 -7.29 -25.53
C ILE A 15 -26.03 -5.84 -25.99
N ILE A 16 -24.81 -5.32 -25.86
CA ILE A 16 -24.48 -3.93 -26.26
C ILE A 16 -24.86 -3.68 -27.71
N GLY A 17 -24.36 -4.50 -28.64
CA GLY A 17 -24.61 -4.26 -30.08
C GLY A 17 -26.09 -4.31 -30.47
N ARG A 18 -26.94 -5.04 -29.72
CA ARG A 18 -28.40 -5.06 -29.96
C ARG A 18 -29.10 -3.84 -29.38
N LEU A 19 -28.67 -3.40 -28.20
CA LEU A 19 -29.23 -2.21 -27.54
C LEU A 19 -28.83 -0.92 -28.26
N GLU A 20 -27.60 -0.83 -28.76
CA GLU A 20 -27.15 0.27 -29.63
C GLU A 20 -27.90 0.33 -30.96
N TYR A 21 -28.33 -0.83 -31.49
CA TYR A 21 -29.18 -0.92 -32.67
C TYR A 21 -30.67 -0.61 -32.38
N GLY A 22 -30.99 -0.11 -31.17
CA GLY A 22 -32.34 0.32 -30.79
C GLY A 22 -33.32 -0.82 -30.45
N ARG A 23 -32.82 -2.04 -30.19
CA ARG A 23 -33.69 -3.16 -29.74
C ARG A 23 -34.11 -2.96 -28.29
N THR A 24 -35.30 -3.45 -27.94
CA THR A 24 -35.81 -3.32 -26.57
C THR A 24 -35.17 -4.34 -25.64
N HIS A 25 -35.10 -4.05 -24.33
CA HIS A 25 -34.58 -4.99 -23.33
C HIS A 25 -35.34 -6.33 -23.32
N LEU A 26 -36.62 -6.32 -23.71
CA LEU A 26 -37.47 -7.51 -23.80
C LEU A 26 -37.03 -8.41 -24.98
N GLU A 27 -36.85 -7.83 -26.16
CA GLU A 27 -36.38 -8.57 -27.34
C GLU A 27 -34.98 -9.19 -27.12
N VAL A 28 -34.09 -8.46 -26.43
CA VAL A 28 -32.76 -8.98 -26.09
C VAL A 28 -32.84 -10.10 -25.06
N SER A 29 -33.77 -10.00 -24.10
CA SER A 29 -34.05 -11.04 -23.10
C SER A 29 -34.55 -12.33 -23.75
N GLU A 30 -35.50 -12.24 -24.67
CA GLU A 30 -36.07 -13.38 -25.39
C GLU A 30 -35.04 -14.09 -26.27
N VAL A 31 -34.21 -13.33 -27.00
CA VAL A 31 -33.24 -13.92 -27.93
C VAL A 31 -32.05 -14.54 -27.20
N LEU A 32 -31.62 -13.97 -26.07
CA LEU A 32 -30.44 -14.46 -25.34
C LEU A 32 -30.80 -15.36 -24.15
N GLY A 33 -32.08 -15.46 -23.79
CA GLY A 33 -32.53 -16.24 -22.63
C GLY A 33 -32.00 -15.71 -21.30
N ILE A 34 -31.75 -14.40 -21.21
CA ILE A 34 -31.19 -13.72 -20.04
C ILE A 34 -32.26 -12.82 -19.46
N ALA A 35 -32.46 -12.86 -18.14
CA ALA A 35 -33.47 -12.04 -17.49
C ALA A 35 -33.29 -10.54 -17.82
N GLN A 36 -34.38 -9.88 -18.20
CA GLN A 36 -34.44 -8.44 -18.52
C GLN A 36 -33.80 -7.55 -17.44
N SER A 37 -33.93 -7.92 -16.17
CA SER A 37 -33.33 -7.20 -15.03
C SER A 37 -31.80 -7.23 -15.05
N VAL A 38 -31.18 -8.30 -15.56
CA VAL A 38 -29.72 -8.42 -15.72
C VAL A 38 -29.26 -7.54 -16.88
N ILE A 39 -30.00 -7.52 -17.99
CA ILE A 39 -29.72 -6.68 -19.16
C ILE A 39 -29.82 -5.19 -18.78
N SER A 40 -30.89 -4.79 -18.10
CA SER A 40 -31.10 -3.40 -17.64
C SER A 40 -29.98 -2.92 -16.72
N ARG A 41 -29.61 -3.69 -15.70
CA ARG A 41 -28.51 -3.34 -14.79
C ARG A 41 -27.16 -3.29 -15.50
N PHE A 42 -26.94 -4.18 -16.46
CA PHE A 42 -25.71 -4.19 -17.24
C PHE A 42 -25.63 -2.98 -18.17
N TRP A 43 -26.72 -2.62 -18.86
CA TRP A 43 -26.80 -1.45 -19.74
C TRP A 43 -26.58 -0.14 -18.99
N GLN A 44 -27.22 0.01 -17.83
CA GLN A 44 -27.01 1.17 -16.97
C GLN A 44 -25.53 1.29 -16.57
N ARG A 45 -24.94 0.18 -16.11
CA ARG A 45 -23.52 0.16 -15.74
C ARG A 45 -22.59 0.43 -16.92
N PHE A 46 -22.93 -0.04 -18.12
CA PHE A 46 -22.14 0.22 -19.31
C PHE A 46 -22.15 1.72 -19.68
N HIS A 47 -23.30 2.39 -19.54
CA HIS A 47 -23.37 3.85 -19.69
C HIS A 47 -22.58 4.61 -18.62
N ASP A 48 -22.57 4.11 -17.38
CA ASP A 48 -21.87 4.76 -16.26
C ASP A 48 -20.33 4.55 -16.32
N ASP A 49 -19.87 3.33 -16.61
CA ASP A 49 -18.45 2.94 -16.54
C ASP A 49 -17.73 2.96 -17.91
N GLY A 50 -18.46 2.91 -19.03
CA GLY A 50 -17.90 2.78 -20.38
C GLY A 50 -17.19 1.44 -20.64
N ASN A 51 -17.28 0.48 -19.72
CA ASN A 51 -16.53 -0.78 -19.77
C ASN A 51 -17.45 -2.00 -19.85
N VAL A 52 -17.15 -2.91 -20.79
CA VAL A 52 -17.84 -4.19 -21.00
C VAL A 52 -17.38 -5.25 -19.99
N SER A 53 -16.13 -5.16 -19.57
CA SER A 53 -15.46 -6.15 -18.72
C SER A 53 -15.79 -5.95 -17.25
N ARG A 54 -15.69 -7.03 -16.48
CA ARG A 54 -15.87 -6.97 -15.04
C ARG A 54 -14.65 -6.27 -14.43
N CYS A 55 -14.84 -5.08 -13.86
CA CYS A 55 -13.81 -4.46 -13.04
C CYS A 55 -13.55 -5.35 -11.81
N TYR A 56 -12.34 -5.89 -11.69
CA TYR A 56 -11.91 -6.58 -10.48
C TYR A 56 -11.80 -5.53 -9.36
N SER A 57 -12.66 -5.64 -8.35
CA SER A 57 -12.53 -4.84 -7.14
C SER A 57 -11.24 -5.25 -6.44
N THR A 58 -10.31 -4.32 -6.26
CA THR A 58 -9.22 -4.53 -5.31
C THR A 58 -9.82 -4.63 -3.91
N CYS A 59 -9.49 -5.70 -3.19
CA CYS A 59 -9.89 -5.83 -1.78
C CYS A 59 -9.33 -4.65 -0.98
N ARG A 60 -9.89 -4.41 0.23
CA ARG A 60 -9.33 -3.42 1.14
C ARG A 60 -7.84 -3.72 1.33
N PRO A 61 -6.94 -2.77 1.07
CA PRO A 61 -5.51 -2.99 1.22
C PRO A 61 -5.21 -3.37 2.67
N ARG A 62 -4.31 -4.33 2.86
CA ARG A 62 -3.81 -4.69 4.19
C ARG A 62 -3.08 -3.49 4.79
N VAL A 63 -3.48 -3.14 6.00
CA VAL A 63 -2.88 -2.05 6.79
C VAL A 63 -1.71 -2.60 7.61
N THR A 64 -1.79 -3.86 8.05
CA THR A 64 -0.73 -4.53 8.81
C THR A 64 0.22 -5.31 7.90
N THR A 65 1.49 -5.37 8.29
CA THR A 65 2.50 -6.22 7.65
C THR A 65 2.44 -7.66 8.18
N PRO A 66 2.93 -8.67 7.43
CA PRO A 66 2.95 -10.06 7.90
C PRO A 66 3.71 -10.27 9.22
N ASN A 67 4.69 -9.40 9.52
CA ASN A 67 5.44 -9.46 10.77
C ASN A 67 4.66 -8.84 11.93
N GLU A 68 3.94 -7.74 11.70
CA GLU A 68 3.01 -7.17 12.68
C GLU A 68 1.88 -8.14 13.01
N ASP A 69 1.31 -8.82 12.01
CA ASP A 69 0.28 -9.84 12.21
C ASP A 69 0.79 -11.00 13.10
N ARG A 70 2.04 -11.44 12.88
CA ARG A 70 2.68 -12.45 13.74
C ARG A 70 2.89 -11.95 15.16
N TYR A 71 3.36 -10.71 15.32
CA TYR A 71 3.54 -10.10 16.63
C TYR A 71 2.22 -9.99 17.38
N LEU A 72 1.17 -9.48 16.74
CA LEU A 72 -0.19 -9.38 17.30
C LEU A 72 -0.70 -10.75 17.75
N ALA A 73 -0.53 -11.78 16.92
CA ALA A 73 -0.97 -13.14 17.25
C ALA A 73 -0.23 -13.74 18.45
N VAL A 74 1.08 -13.50 18.57
CA VAL A 74 1.89 -13.97 19.71
C VAL A 74 1.53 -13.20 20.98
N THR A 75 1.39 -11.88 20.90
CA THR A 75 1.10 -11.02 22.04
C THR A 75 -0.32 -11.25 22.57
N ALA A 76 -1.31 -11.40 21.69
CA ALA A 76 -2.68 -11.74 22.09
C ALA A 76 -2.78 -13.12 22.77
N LYS A 77 -1.98 -14.10 22.34
CA LYS A 77 -1.93 -15.43 22.98
C LYS A 77 -1.27 -15.39 24.36
N ARG A 78 -0.24 -14.56 24.54
CA ARG A 78 0.44 -14.36 25.82
C ARG A 78 -0.44 -13.59 26.81
N ASN A 79 -1.14 -12.56 26.35
CA ASN A 79 -1.97 -11.69 27.17
C ASN A 79 -3.43 -11.74 26.72
N ARG A 80 -4.17 -12.77 27.14
CA ARG A 80 -5.58 -12.98 26.74
C ARG A 80 -6.54 -11.84 27.12
N ARG A 81 -6.14 -10.97 28.06
CA ARG A 81 -6.94 -9.82 28.52
C ARG A 81 -6.70 -8.54 27.73
N SER A 82 -5.68 -8.49 26.87
CA SER A 82 -5.37 -7.30 26.08
C SER A 82 -6.44 -7.07 25.01
N THR A 83 -6.89 -5.82 24.88
CA THR A 83 -7.86 -5.44 23.85
C THR A 83 -7.15 -5.15 22.53
N ALA A 84 -7.91 -5.14 21.42
CA ALA A 84 -7.36 -4.83 20.10
C ALA A 84 -6.68 -3.44 20.06
N SER A 85 -7.23 -2.47 20.80
CA SER A 85 -6.67 -1.12 20.94
C SER A 85 -5.32 -1.13 21.65
N ASP A 86 -5.22 -1.86 22.77
CA ASP A 86 -3.97 -1.97 23.54
C ASP A 86 -2.86 -2.62 22.69
N LEU A 87 -3.21 -3.64 21.91
CA LEU A 87 -2.29 -4.32 21.00
C LEU A 87 -1.86 -3.41 19.85
N SER A 88 -2.75 -2.56 19.34
CA SER A 88 -2.44 -1.60 18.28
C SER A 88 -1.51 -0.48 18.76
N LEU A 89 -1.61 -0.06 20.03
CA LEU A 89 -0.74 0.96 20.63
C LEU A 89 0.68 0.45 20.89
N GLN A 90 0.85 -0.87 21.00
CA GLN A 90 2.14 -1.52 21.19
C GLN A 90 2.90 -1.77 19.88
N LEU A 91 2.28 -1.52 18.72
CA LEU A 91 2.96 -1.58 17.44
C LEU A 91 3.88 -0.35 17.32
N PRO A 92 5.16 -0.52 16.94
CA PRO A 92 6.07 0.61 16.76
C PRO A 92 5.52 1.56 15.69
N SER A 93 5.37 2.84 16.03
CA SER A 93 4.92 3.85 15.07
C SER A 93 6.03 4.06 14.03
N ARG A 94 5.70 3.83 12.76
CA ARG A 94 6.55 4.28 11.65
C ARG A 94 6.01 5.62 11.17
N PHE A 95 6.76 6.69 11.43
CA PHE A 95 6.52 7.95 10.75
C PHE A 95 6.91 7.78 9.26
N SER A 96 5.92 7.72 8.38
CA SER A 96 6.13 7.78 6.93
C SER A 96 5.77 9.18 6.41
N LEU A 97 6.68 9.83 5.69
CA LEU A 97 6.43 11.12 5.02
C LEU A 97 5.37 11.03 3.91
N GLN A 98 5.02 9.80 3.50
CA GLN A 98 3.87 9.54 2.65
C GLN A 98 2.75 8.92 3.48
N SER A 99 1.53 9.46 3.32
CA SER A 99 0.30 8.88 3.86
C SER A 99 0.20 7.41 3.46
N ASP A 100 0.03 6.53 4.45
CA ASP A 100 -0.15 5.09 4.25
C ASP A 100 -1.40 4.76 3.42
N SER A 101 -2.28 5.75 3.20
CA SER A 101 -3.42 5.62 2.30
C SER A 101 -3.01 5.40 0.84
N ARG A 102 -1.77 5.73 0.45
CA ARG A 102 -1.22 5.61 -0.91
C ARG A 102 -2.15 6.19 -2.00
N ARG A 103 -3.11 7.03 -1.63
CA ARG A 103 -4.12 7.63 -2.50
C ARG A 103 -3.73 9.07 -2.77
N THR A 104 -3.64 9.43 -4.03
CA THR A 104 -3.70 10.84 -4.43
C THR A 104 -5.18 11.22 -4.49
N SER A 105 -5.55 12.26 -3.75
CA SER A 105 -6.89 12.85 -3.85
C SER A 105 -6.97 13.62 -5.18
N ILE A 106 -7.94 13.25 -6.01
CA ILE A 106 -8.24 13.90 -7.29
C ILE A 106 -9.68 14.41 -7.20
N TRP A 107 -9.87 15.70 -7.43
CA TRP A 107 -11.20 16.29 -7.57
C TRP A 107 -11.82 15.84 -8.89
N ARG A 108 -13.04 15.31 -8.86
CA ARG A 108 -13.76 14.84 -10.04
C ARG A 108 -15.27 14.92 -9.83
N ALA A 109 -16.01 14.92 -10.93
CA ALA A 109 -17.47 14.84 -10.89
C ALA A 109 -17.95 13.50 -10.27
N PRO A 110 -19.11 13.49 -9.59
CA PRO A 110 -19.73 12.26 -9.11
C PRO A 110 -19.92 11.24 -10.25
N GLY A 111 -19.63 9.96 -10.01
CA GLY A 111 -19.79 8.88 -11.00
C GLY A 111 -18.55 8.59 -11.87
N THR A 112 -17.64 9.54 -12.07
CA THR A 112 -16.56 9.37 -13.08
C THR A 112 -15.31 8.62 -12.58
N ARG A 113 -15.45 7.81 -11.52
CA ARG A 113 -14.32 7.20 -10.79
C ARG A 113 -13.43 6.30 -11.65
N TYR A 114 -14.00 5.59 -12.62
CA TYR A 114 -13.29 4.57 -13.41
C TYR A 114 -12.92 5.04 -14.81
N HIS A 115 -13.17 6.30 -15.15
CA HIS A 115 -12.69 6.83 -16.43
C HIS A 115 -11.16 6.74 -16.48
N GLN A 116 -10.65 6.43 -17.67
CA GLN A 116 -9.21 6.26 -17.90
C GLN A 116 -8.44 7.54 -17.56
N GLU A 117 -9.02 8.72 -17.83
CA GLU A 117 -8.48 10.03 -17.45
C GLU A 117 -8.34 10.24 -15.93
N ASN A 118 -9.11 9.51 -15.13
CA ASN A 118 -9.12 9.59 -13.66
C ASN A 118 -8.32 8.44 -13.00
N THR A 119 -7.65 7.60 -13.80
CA THR A 119 -6.89 6.43 -13.36
C THR A 119 -5.42 6.60 -13.71
N ILE A 120 -4.57 6.73 -12.68
CA ILE A 120 -3.12 6.88 -12.86
C ILE A 120 -2.44 5.53 -12.61
N GLU A 121 -1.71 5.02 -13.60
CA GLU A 121 -0.84 3.85 -13.45
C GLU A 121 0.35 4.21 -12.55
N ARG A 122 0.69 3.32 -11.62
CA ARG A 122 1.76 3.56 -10.65
C ARG A 122 2.78 2.43 -10.67
N HIS A 123 4.04 2.79 -10.90
CA HIS A 123 5.16 1.92 -10.65
C HIS A 123 5.43 1.78 -9.14
N ARG A 124 5.85 0.57 -8.74
CA ARG A 124 5.98 0.17 -7.33
C ARG A 124 7.17 0.85 -6.61
N TYR A 125 8.09 1.46 -7.35
CA TYR A 125 9.33 2.06 -6.85
C TYR A 125 9.86 3.16 -7.80
N GLU A 126 9.34 4.38 -7.70
CA GLU A 126 9.84 5.52 -8.50
C GLU A 126 10.26 6.73 -7.65
N GLY A 127 10.67 6.52 -6.41
CA GLY A 127 11.08 7.62 -5.53
C GLY A 127 12.36 7.30 -4.79
N ALA A 128 13.39 8.12 -4.99
CA ALA A 128 14.55 8.19 -4.10
C ALA A 128 14.05 8.30 -2.65
N GLY A 129 14.34 7.28 -1.85
CA GLY A 129 14.01 7.27 -0.43
C GLY A 129 14.97 8.19 0.32
N TRP A 130 14.42 9.08 1.14
CA TRP A 130 15.23 9.85 2.08
C TRP A 130 15.48 8.98 3.31
N LEU A 131 16.74 8.78 3.64
CA LEU A 131 17.14 8.10 4.85
C LEU A 131 17.41 9.13 5.94
N VAL A 132 16.92 8.86 7.14
CA VAL A 132 17.17 9.68 8.33
C VAL A 132 17.87 8.82 9.36
N TRP A 133 18.98 9.31 9.90
CA TRP A 133 19.71 8.71 11.01
C TRP A 133 19.72 9.65 12.22
N GLY A 134 19.64 9.09 13.42
CA GLY A 134 19.82 9.82 14.67
C GLY A 134 20.07 8.88 15.83
N GLY A 135 20.97 9.28 16.74
CA GLY A 135 21.23 8.58 17.99
C GLY A 135 20.44 9.19 19.15
N ILE A 136 20.03 8.34 20.09
CA ILE A 136 19.37 8.74 21.33
C ILE A 136 20.19 8.19 22.49
N ILE A 137 20.43 9.02 23.51
CA ILE A 137 21.10 8.64 24.75
C ILE A 137 20.25 9.07 25.95
N LEU A 138 20.56 8.57 27.14
CA LEU A 138 19.82 8.95 28.35
C LEU A 138 19.98 10.46 28.61
N GLY A 139 18.88 11.21 28.48
CA GLY A 139 18.85 12.66 28.72
C GLY A 139 19.31 13.54 27.55
N SER A 140 19.66 12.98 26.38
CA SER A 140 20.04 13.76 25.20
C SER A 140 19.79 13.02 23.88
N ARG A 141 19.97 13.71 22.75
CA ARG A 141 19.83 13.16 21.39
C ARG A 141 20.84 13.81 20.45
N THR A 142 21.20 13.11 19.38
CA THR A 142 21.96 13.71 18.28
C THR A 142 21.03 14.48 17.34
N ASP A 143 21.59 15.38 16.54
CA ASP A 143 20.87 15.92 15.40
C ASP A 143 20.52 14.80 14.40
N LEU A 144 19.41 15.00 13.67
CA LEU A 144 18.98 14.06 12.63
C LEU A 144 19.77 14.32 11.35
N HIS A 145 20.52 13.32 10.91
CA HIS A 145 21.18 13.32 9.62
C HIS A 145 20.22 12.83 8.54
N VAL A 146 20.02 13.62 7.48
CA VAL A 146 19.10 13.29 6.38
C VAL A 146 19.91 13.14 5.09
N GLN A 147 19.74 12.02 4.40
CA GLN A 147 20.43 11.73 3.13
C GLN A 147 19.44 11.27 2.06
N SER A 148 19.66 11.69 0.81
CA SER A 148 18.84 11.32 -0.36
C SER A 148 19.29 10.02 -1.06
N VAL A 149 20.32 9.36 -0.54
CA VAL A 149 20.98 8.19 -1.15
C VAL A 149 20.74 6.95 -0.28
N THR A 150 20.76 5.75 -0.89
CA THR A 150 20.64 4.48 -0.17
C THR A 150 21.85 4.25 0.73
N MET A 151 21.62 3.86 2.00
CA MET A 151 22.70 3.55 2.94
C MET A 151 23.55 2.39 2.44
N THR A 152 24.83 2.65 2.19
CA THR A 152 25.86 1.65 1.90
C THR A 152 26.86 1.58 3.07
N GLY A 153 27.66 0.51 3.15
CA GLY A 153 28.64 0.37 4.24
C GLY A 153 29.62 1.54 4.32
N HIS A 154 30.14 2.00 3.18
CA HIS A 154 31.04 3.16 3.12
C HIS A 154 30.39 4.43 3.69
N ILE A 155 29.16 4.72 3.27
CA ILE A 155 28.40 5.87 3.78
C ILE A 155 28.16 5.74 5.28
N TYR A 156 27.81 4.53 5.75
CA TYR A 156 27.62 4.29 7.17
C TYR A 156 28.90 4.55 7.98
N ARG A 157 30.06 4.05 7.53
CA ARG A 157 31.35 4.31 8.16
C ARG A 157 31.69 5.81 8.17
N ASP A 158 31.71 6.43 7.00
CA ASP A 158 32.30 7.76 6.82
C ASP A 158 31.37 8.90 7.29
N VAL A 159 30.06 8.72 7.16
CA VAL A 159 29.07 9.75 7.48
C VAL A 159 28.44 9.51 8.85
N ILE A 160 28.15 8.26 9.22
CA ILE A 160 27.48 7.98 10.49
C ILE A 160 28.49 7.74 11.62
N LEU A 161 29.37 6.74 11.47
CA LEU A 161 30.28 6.35 12.54
C LEU A 161 31.34 7.42 12.81
N GLU A 162 32.01 7.92 11.77
CA GLU A 162 33.11 8.88 11.91
C GLU A 162 32.64 10.28 12.30
N GLN A 163 31.57 10.81 11.70
CA GLN A 163 31.14 12.18 11.97
C GLN A 163 30.26 12.28 13.21
N HIS A 164 29.35 11.33 13.42
CA HIS A 164 28.39 11.43 14.51
C HIS A 164 28.82 10.58 15.71
N VAL A 165 29.02 9.27 15.56
CA VAL A 165 29.28 8.38 16.70
C VAL A 165 30.62 8.65 17.39
N ARG A 166 31.68 8.94 16.61
CA ARG A 166 33.02 9.22 17.15
C ARG A 166 33.06 10.48 18.02
N LEU A 167 32.31 11.52 17.66
CA LEU A 167 32.18 12.73 18.48
C LEU A 167 31.58 12.42 19.85
N PHE A 168 30.52 11.60 19.90
CA PHE A 168 29.89 11.20 21.16
C PHE A 168 30.77 10.27 21.99
N ARG A 169 31.50 9.35 21.35
CA ARG A 169 32.51 8.54 22.05
C ARG A 169 33.56 9.41 22.74
N GLY A 170 34.03 10.47 22.06
CA GLY A 170 34.98 11.43 22.63
C GLY A 170 34.43 12.17 23.85
N ALA A 171 33.14 12.53 23.82
CA ALA A 171 32.49 13.25 24.92
C ALA A 171 32.12 12.35 26.13
N MET A 172 31.72 11.10 25.88
CA MET A 172 31.24 10.16 26.90
C MET A 172 32.37 9.31 27.54
N GLY A 173 33.54 9.25 26.89
CA GLY A 173 34.70 8.51 27.39
C GLY A 173 34.69 7.01 27.04
N ALA A 174 35.61 6.26 27.67
CA ALA A 174 35.91 4.88 27.29
C ALA A 174 34.75 3.88 27.49
N GLU A 175 33.81 4.17 28.39
CA GLU A 175 32.65 3.32 28.72
C GLU A 175 31.47 3.47 27.73
N PHE A 176 31.64 4.24 26.66
CA PHE A 176 30.61 4.44 25.66
C PHE A 176 30.31 3.15 24.88
N LEU A 177 29.07 2.67 24.98
CA LEU A 177 28.54 1.57 24.17
C LEU A 177 27.62 2.10 23.06
N PHE A 178 28.00 1.86 21.81
CA PHE A 178 27.15 2.12 20.65
C PHE A 178 26.30 0.89 20.33
N MET A 179 25.01 1.10 20.07
CA MET A 179 24.07 0.05 19.68
C MET A 179 23.35 0.44 18.38
N ASP A 180 23.38 -0.45 17.40
CA ASP A 180 22.63 -0.35 16.14
C ASP A 180 21.93 -1.69 15.82
N ASP A 181 21.22 -1.75 14.69
CA ASP A 181 20.58 -2.98 14.22
C ASP A 181 21.52 -3.80 13.31
N ASN A 182 21.12 -5.03 12.97
CA ASN A 182 21.91 -5.92 12.12
C ASN A 182 21.69 -5.68 10.62
N ALA A 183 21.44 -4.43 10.19
CA ALA A 183 21.33 -4.12 8.77
C ALA A 183 22.65 -4.39 8.03
N ARG A 184 22.57 -4.83 6.77
CA ARG A 184 23.75 -5.20 5.96
C ARG A 184 24.84 -4.11 5.91
N PRO A 185 24.52 -2.80 5.79
CA PRO A 185 25.54 -1.75 5.82
C PRO A 185 26.31 -1.64 7.13
N HIS A 186 25.72 -2.03 8.26
CA HIS A 186 26.35 -1.91 9.59
C HIS A 186 27.43 -2.98 9.83
N HIS A 187 27.31 -4.12 9.13
CA HIS A 187 28.24 -5.26 9.22
C HIS A 187 29.08 -5.43 7.96
N ALA A 188 29.13 -4.41 7.10
CA ALA A 188 29.88 -4.48 5.86
C ALA A 188 31.39 -4.43 6.14
N ASN A 189 32.14 -5.47 5.75
CA ASN A 189 33.59 -5.41 5.69
C ASN A 189 34.00 -4.52 4.50
N ILE A 190 34.54 -3.35 4.80
CA ILE A 190 35.03 -2.42 3.79
C ILE A 190 36.51 -2.74 3.55
N VAL A 191 36.87 -2.94 2.28
CA VAL A 191 38.27 -3.12 1.83
C VAL A 191 38.69 -1.80 1.21
N ASP A 192 39.72 -1.16 1.79
CA ASP A 192 40.32 0.08 1.27
C ASP A 192 41.40 -0.20 0.20
#